data_AF-A0A969NDV7-F1
#
_entry.id   AF-A0A969NDV7-F1
#
_cell.length_a   1.000
_cell.length_b   1.000
_cell.length_c   1.000
_cell.angle_alpha   90.00
_cell.angle_beta   90.00
_cell.angle_gamma   90.00
#
_symmetry.space_group_name_H-M   'P 1'
#
loop_
_entity.id
_entity.type
_entity.pdbx_description
1 polymer ?
#
loop_
_entity_poly.entity_id
_entity_poly.type
_entity_poly.pdbx_seq_one_letter_code
_entity_poly.pdbx_strand_id
1 'polypeptide(L)' 'MYGSLRQEHNNILTLPEGLGSLNEPYVEVGAGIENIFKFFRVEAVWRVKPVEMENALDFGVRLGMHITF' A
#
# COMPACT_ATOMS: atom_id res chain seq x y z
N MET A 1 -1.36 -5.71 -9.59
CA MET A 1 -0.07 -6.37 -9.84
C MET A 1 0.00 -7.58 -8.92
N TYR A 2 0.22 -8.79 -9.44
CA TYR A 2 0.42 -9.99 -8.63
C TYR A 2 1.87 -10.42 -8.82
N GLY A 3 2.65 -10.53 -7.74
CA GLY A 3 4.05 -10.93 -7.79
C GLY A 3 4.41 -11.63 -6.49
N SER A 4 4.99 -12.83 -6.58
CA SER A 4 5.44 -13.61 -5.44
C SER A 4 6.96 -13.76 -5.45
N LEU A 5 7.57 -13.79 -4.27
CA LEU A 5 8.99 -14.10 -4.12
C LEU A 5 9.19 -15.61 -4.33
N ARG A 6 10.01 -15.99 -5.31
CA ARG A 6 10.41 -17.39 -5.51
C ARG A 6 11.34 -17.84 -4.38
N GLN A 7 11.04 -18.99 -3.79
CA GLN A 7 11.71 -19.55 -2.62
C GLN A 7 13.22 -19.81 -2.82
N GLU A 8 13.67 -19.93 -4.08
CA GLU A 8 15.07 -20.14 -4.46
C GLU A 8 16.01 -18.95 -4.12
N HIS A 9 15.48 -17.75 -3.90
CA HIS A 9 16.25 -16.54 -3.58
C HIS A 9 16.24 -16.14 -2.09
N ASN A 10 15.57 -16.90 -1.23
CA ASN A 10 15.46 -16.59 0.22
C ASN A 10 16.81 -16.61 0.96
N ASN A 11 17.80 -17.34 0.45
CA ASN A 11 19.13 -17.41 1.08
C ASN A 11 20.03 -16.20 0.77
N ILE A 12 19.66 -15.35 -0.17
CA ILE A 12 20.42 -14.16 -0.57
C ILE A 12 19.79 -12.89 0.03
N LEU A 13 18.48 -12.93 0.27
CA LEU A 13 17.72 -11.83 0.85
C LEU A 13 17.50 -12.10 2.34
N THR A 14 18.45 -11.68 3.18
CA THR A 14 18.23 -11.60 4.63
C THR A 14 17.17 -10.54 4.90
N LEU A 15 15.91 -10.98 5.01
CA LEU A 15 14.80 -10.11 5.36
C LEU A 15 14.97 -9.69 6.83
N PRO A 16 15.02 -8.38 7.16
CA PRO A 16 15.08 -7.92 8.55
C PRO A 16 13.91 -8.47 9.37
N GLU A 17 14.16 -8.70 10.67
CA GLU A 17 13.13 -9.16 11.61
C GLU A 17 11.91 -8.23 11.56
N GLY A 18 10.75 -8.80 11.23
CA GLY A 18 9.50 -8.07 11.00
C GLY A 18 8.97 -8.18 9.56
N LEU A 19 9.79 -8.55 8.58
CA LEU A 19 9.31 -8.86 7.22
C LEU A 19 8.92 -10.33 7.12
N GLY A 20 7.63 -10.61 7.34
CA GLY A 20 7.04 -11.92 7.06
C GLY A 20 7.12 -12.29 5.58
N SER A 21 7.20 -13.58 5.29
CA SER A 21 7.07 -14.09 3.92
C SER A 21 5.84 -13.47 3.25
N LEU A 22 5.97 -13.03 2.00
CA LEU A 22 4.91 -12.48 1.15
C LEU A 22 3.89 -13.59 0.74
N ASN A 23 3.57 -14.49 1.66
CA ASN A 23 2.72 -15.65 1.46
C ASN A 23 1.24 -15.26 1.42
N GLU A 24 0.91 -14.11 2.01
CA GLU A 24 -0.43 -13.55 2.00
C GLU A 24 -0.56 -12.43 0.95
N PRO A 25 -1.60 -12.45 0.10
CA PRO A 25 -1.82 -11.41 -0.88
C PRO A 25 -2.19 -10.10 -0.19
N TYR A 26 -1.36 -9.09 -0.38
CA TYR A 26 -1.64 -7.72 0.06
C TYR A 26 -2.70 -7.08 -0.83
N VAL A 27 -3.83 -6.69 -0.23
CA VAL A 27 -4.96 -6.07 -0.93
C VAL A 27 -5.27 -4.73 -0.29
N GLU A 28 -5.19 -3.68 -1.11
CA GLU A 28 -5.64 -2.33 -0.79
C GLU A 28 -6.82 -1.94 -1.67
N VAL A 29 -7.66 -1.10 -1.11
CA VAL A 29 -8.82 -0.50 -1.78
C VAL A 29 -8.86 0.96 -1.36
N GLY A 30 -9.33 1.81 -2.26
CA GLY A 30 -9.40 3.24 -1.99
C GLY A 30 -10.55 3.89 -2.73
N ALA A 31 -11.05 4.98 -2.17
CA ALA A 31 -12.02 5.87 -2.80
C ALA A 31 -11.49 7.29 -2.69
N GLY A 32 -11.50 8.00 -3.80
CA GLY A 32 -11.08 9.39 -3.87
C GLY A 32 -12.10 10.26 -4.56
N ILE A 33 -12.12 11.52 -4.17
CA ILE A 33 -12.87 12.59 -4.82
C ILE A 33 -11.85 13.59 -5.35
N GLU A 34 -11.97 13.90 -6.63
CA GLU A 34 -11.15 14.91 -7.31
C GLU A 34 -12.06 16.00 -7.89
N ASN A 35 -11.58 17.24 -7.87
CA ASN A 35 -12.28 18.36 -8.51
C ASN A 35 -12.18 18.27 -10.04
N ILE A 36 -13.20 18.74 -10.76
CA ILE A 36 -13.24 18.73 -12.24
C ILE A 36 -12.04 19.50 -12.85
N PHE A 37 -11.63 20.59 -12.20
CA PHE A 37 -10.46 21.38 -12.59
C PHE A 37 -9.12 20.79 -12.09
N LYS A 38 -9.15 19.67 -11.38
CA LYS A 38 -8.00 18.88 -10.89
C LYS A 38 -7.05 19.59 -9.92
N PHE A 39 -7.47 20.71 -9.33
CA PHE A 39 -6.63 21.45 -8.37
C PHE A 39 -6.43 20.72 -7.04
N PHE A 40 -7.47 20.02 -6.55
CA PHE A 40 -7.46 19.33 -5.26
C PHE A 40 -8.03 17.93 -5.39
N ARG A 41 -7.32 16.97 -4.80
CA ARG A 41 -7.69 15.55 -4.70
C ARG A 41 -7.60 15.09 -3.26
N VAL A 42 -8.64 14.39 -2.80
CA VAL A 42 -8.66 13.73 -1.50
C VAL A 42 -8.93 12.26 -1.73
N GLU A 43 -8.10 11.39 -1.18
CA GLU A 43 -8.24 9.95 -1.30
C GLU A 43 -8.22 9.28 0.06
N ALA A 44 -9.21 8.45 0.33
CA ALA A 44 -9.21 7.50 1.41
C ALA A 44 -8.68 6.15 0.90
N VAL A 45 -7.77 5.54 1.65
CA VAL A 45 -7.22 4.20 1.36
C VAL A 45 -7.37 3.33 2.59
N TRP A 46 -7.78 2.09 2.37
CA TRP A 46 -7.88 1.07 3.41
C TRP A 46 -7.26 -0.25 2.95
N ARG A 47 -6.61 -0.93 3.90
CA ARG A 47 -5.99 -2.25 3.71
C ARG A 47 -6.99 -3.32 4.11
N VAL A 48 -7.32 -4.24 3.20
CA VAL A 48 -8.31 -5.31 3.44
C VAL A 48 -7.65 -6.56 4.00
N LYS A 49 -6.39 -6.81 3.62
CA LYS A 49 -5.60 -7.94 4.10
C LYS A 49 -4.24 -7.44 4.59
N PRO A 50 -4.18 -6.86 5.80
CA PRO A 50 -2.90 -6.58 6.43
C PRO A 50 -2.23 -7.91 6.82
N VAL A 51 -0.94 -8.06 6.50
CA VAL A 51 -0.08 -8.99 7.25
C VAL A 51 -0.13 -8.53 8.69
N GLU A 52 -0.34 -9.45 9.64
CA GLU A 52 -0.40 -9.16 11.08
C GLU A 52 0.92 -8.52 11.55
N MET A 53 1.03 -7.21 11.35
CA MET A 53 2.09 -6.35 11.84
C MET A 53 1.48 -5.54 12.97
N GLU A 54 1.95 -5.81 14.19
CA GLU A 54 1.53 -5.10 15.38
C GLU A 54 1.77 -3.58 15.19
N ASN A 55 0.72 -2.76 15.28
CA ASN A 55 0.69 -1.31 15.03
C ASN A 55 0.65 -0.83 13.56
N ALA A 56 0.34 -1.67 12.58
CA ALA A 56 0.03 -1.16 11.24
C ALA A 56 -1.32 -0.41 11.21
N LEU A 57 -1.33 0.81 10.68
CA LEU A 57 -2.56 1.56 10.43
C LEU A 57 -3.26 0.98 9.19
N ASP A 58 -4.50 0.52 9.37
CA ASP A 58 -5.32 -0.08 8.30
C ASP A 58 -5.97 0.95 7.38
N PHE A 59 -6.02 2.22 7.78
CA PHE A 59 -6.66 3.32 7.06
C PHE A 59 -5.74 4.54 6.95
N GLY A 60 -5.79 5.22 5.80
CA GLY A 60 -5.06 6.47 5.58
C GLY A 60 -5.79 7.41 4.62
N VAL A 61 -5.53 8.71 4.79
CA VAL A 61 -6.02 9.76 3.89
C VAL A 61 -4.84 10.40 3.17
N ARG A 62 -4.96 10.57 1.85
CA ARG A 62 -3.98 11.25 1.01
C ARG A 62 -4.59 12.52 0.45
N LEU A 63 -3.83 13.60 0.52
CA LEU A 63 -4.19 14.90 -0.03
C LEU A 63 -3.22 15.23 -1.16
N GLY A 64 -3.77 15.54 -2.33
CA GLY A 64 -3.01 15.94 -3.51
C GLY A 64 -3.43 17.33 -3.95
N MET A 65 -2.45 18.16 -4.32
CA MET A 65 -2.68 19.48 -4.88
C MET A 65 -1.89 19.60 -6.18
N HIS A 66 -2.55 20.06 -7.25
CA HIS A 66 -1.92 20.24 -8.55
C HIS A 66 -1.95 21.72 -8.93
N ILE A 67 -0.78 22.29 -9.21
CA ILE A 67 -0.61 23.67 -9.66
C ILE A 67 -0.03 23.61 -11.07
N THR A 68 -0.78 24.11 -12.04
CA THR A 68 -0.37 24.22 -13.44
C THR A 68 -0.14 25.69 -13.76
N PHE A 69 0.96 26.01 -14.46
CA PHE A 69 1.33 27.37 -14.90
C PHE A 69 1.18 27.50 -16.41
#